data_AF-J9F0U2-F1
#
_entry.id   AF-J9F0U2-F1
#
_cell.length_a   1.000
_cell.length_b   1.000
_cell.length_c   1.000
_cell.angle_alpha   90.00
_cell.angle_beta   90.00
_cell.angle_gamma   90.00
#
_symmetry.space_group_name_H-M   'P 1'
#
loop_
_entity.id
_entity.type
_entity.pdbx_description
1 polymer ?
#
loop_
_entity_poly.entity_id
_entity_poly.type
_entity_poly.pdbx_seq_one_letter_code
_entity_poly.pdbx_strand_id
1 'polypeptide(L)'
;MKEIIIVFRGTTTTKQLIVEGWQSMRSKKNFFNIGMVNRYFLQALDKTWPNMEPLLMNPLFKSYQVKFTGHSLGGAIASLAATRTVIQRLRTGNQIKLITFGQPRTGDYQFATYHNTYIPFSFRLVHHLDLVPHLPPCEKDANYRNEKNDKSKPCLTGKIGSPYHHGIEIWYPNGMAKDAMYYECLGYPKSEDFRCSNSLTYDFKNYNAYVNDHRHYFDVHLSSYGNRGCTQIQTDLLLSKPSRFAPYINAASQKFQEIKQRISGLLNFFKKDKIS
;
A
#
# COMPACT_ATOMS: atom_id res chain seq x y z
N MET A 1 -13.27 -21.20 -2.11
CA MET A 1 -12.66 -20.67 -0.86
C MET A 1 -13.40 -19.38 -0.50
N LYS A 2 -13.85 -19.22 0.75
CA LYS A 2 -14.63 -18.05 1.17
C LYS A 2 -13.72 -16.98 1.79
N GLU A 3 -14.02 -15.70 1.57
CA GLU A 3 -13.22 -14.57 2.05
C GLU A 3 -14.08 -13.44 2.63
N ILE A 4 -13.54 -12.74 3.62
CA ILE A 4 -14.01 -11.43 4.09
C ILE A 4 -13.06 -10.39 3.50
N ILE A 5 -13.60 -9.36 2.84
CA ILE A 5 -12.81 -8.25 2.31
C ILE A 5 -13.16 -6.99 3.10
N ILE A 6 -12.16 -6.41 3.75
CA ILE A 6 -12.26 -5.16 4.51
C ILE A 6 -11.52 -4.09 3.72
N VAL A 7 -12.26 -3.08 3.27
CA VAL A 7 -11.76 -2.00 2.42
C VAL A 7 -11.81 -0.69 3.20
N PHE A 8 -10.67 -0.02 3.32
CA PHE A 8 -10.58 1.32 3.91
C PHE A 8 -10.46 2.38 2.83
N ARG A 9 -11.34 3.37 2.89
CA ARG A 9 -11.30 4.54 2.00
C ARG A 9 -10.16 5.48 2.42
N GLY A 10 -9.50 6.08 1.44
CA GLY A 10 -8.62 7.23 1.64
C GLY A 10 -9.38 8.55 1.84
N THR A 11 -8.65 9.66 1.91
CA THR A 11 -9.21 11.00 2.13
C THR A 11 -10.00 11.51 0.91
N THR A 12 -11.09 12.25 1.16
CA THR A 12 -11.93 12.90 0.14
C THR A 12 -11.53 14.34 -0.16
N THR A 13 -10.80 14.96 0.76
CA THR A 13 -10.42 16.38 0.72
C THR A 13 -9.28 16.64 -0.25
N THR A 14 -9.20 17.90 -0.72
CA THR A 14 -8.18 18.41 -1.63
C THR A 14 -6.78 18.11 -1.09
N LYS A 15 -5.95 17.45 -1.89
CA LYS A 15 -4.68 16.83 -1.45
C LYS A 15 -3.61 17.79 -0.97
N GLN A 16 -3.70 19.07 -1.32
CA GLN A 16 -2.92 20.13 -0.69
C GLN A 16 -3.04 20.05 0.85
N LEU A 17 -4.22 19.71 1.37
CA LEU A 17 -4.45 19.50 2.80
C LEU A 17 -3.80 18.24 3.38
N ILE A 18 -3.47 17.22 2.58
CA ILE A 18 -2.74 16.03 3.07
C ILE A 18 -1.25 16.36 3.25
N VAL A 19 -0.69 17.16 2.34
CA VAL A 19 0.71 17.62 2.42
C VAL A 19 0.86 18.77 3.42
N GLU A 20 -0.11 19.66 3.55
CA GLU A 20 -0.14 20.68 4.61
C GLU A 20 -0.46 20.06 5.98
N GLY A 21 -1.38 19.09 6.01
CA GLY A 21 -1.69 18.25 7.17
C GLY A 21 -0.55 17.28 7.54
N TRP A 22 0.54 17.24 6.77
CA TRP A 22 1.73 16.44 7.03
C TRP A 22 2.32 16.66 8.43
N GLN A 23 2.24 17.88 8.95
CA GLN A 23 2.69 18.17 10.30
C GLN A 23 1.87 17.42 11.37
N SER A 24 0.55 17.31 11.18
CA SER A 24 -0.32 16.53 12.07
C SER A 24 -0.04 15.03 12.00
N MET A 25 0.49 14.54 10.88
CA MET A 25 0.91 13.15 10.67
C MET A 25 2.25 12.79 11.32
N ARG A 26 2.97 13.75 11.92
CA ARG A 26 4.20 13.46 12.69
C ARG A 26 3.92 12.95 14.10
N SER A 27 2.71 13.16 14.62
CA SER A 27 2.35 12.66 15.94
C SER A 27 2.32 11.14 15.94
N LYS A 28 3.02 10.54 16.90
CA LYS A 28 3.15 9.08 17.02
C LYS A 28 2.45 8.61 18.29
N LYS A 29 1.92 7.39 18.25
CA LYS A 29 1.35 6.73 19.42
C LYS A 29 1.88 5.29 19.47
N ASN A 30 2.17 4.81 20.67
CA ASN A 30 2.52 3.42 20.88
C ASN A 30 1.37 2.53 20.42
N PHE A 31 1.69 1.49 19.65
CA PHE A 31 0.73 0.53 19.15
C PHE A 31 1.02 -0.82 19.81
N PHE A 32 0.29 -1.16 20.88
CA PHE A 32 0.40 -2.44 21.58
C PHE A 32 1.84 -2.86 21.96
N ASN A 33 2.71 -1.90 22.29
CA ASN A 33 4.13 -2.12 22.60
C ASN A 33 4.95 -2.79 21.49
N ILE A 34 4.48 -2.79 20.25
CA ILE A 34 5.21 -3.34 19.09
C ILE A 34 5.87 -2.27 18.23
N GLY A 35 5.85 -1.01 18.67
CA GLY A 35 6.42 0.14 17.98
C GLY A 35 5.50 1.35 18.00
N MET A 36 5.97 2.42 17.35
CA MET A 36 5.24 3.67 17.21
C MET A 36 4.54 3.73 15.86
N VAL A 37 3.26 4.09 15.85
CA VAL A 37 2.48 4.31 14.62
C VAL A 37 2.00 5.75 14.53
N ASN A 38 1.69 6.20 13.32
CA ASN A 38 1.08 7.50 13.13
C ASN A 38 -0.28 7.58 13.86
N ARG A 39 -0.41 8.57 14.75
CA ARG A 39 -1.58 8.77 15.61
C ARG A 39 -2.88 8.95 14.81
N TYR A 40 -2.82 9.64 13.67
CA TYR A 40 -3.99 9.90 12.85
C TYR A 40 -4.57 8.60 12.26
N PHE A 41 -3.70 7.73 11.73
CA PHE A 41 -4.12 6.42 11.20
C PHE A 41 -4.72 5.54 12.31
N LEU A 42 -4.09 5.54 13.49
CA LEU A 42 -4.58 4.77 14.63
C LEU A 42 -5.93 5.29 15.13
N GLN A 43 -6.13 6.60 15.23
CA GLN A 43 -7.42 7.16 15.63
C GLN A 43 -8.54 6.83 14.65
N ALA A 44 -8.26 6.83 13.34
CA ALA A 44 -9.22 6.41 12.33
C ALA A 44 -9.55 4.91 12.46
N LEU A 45 -8.54 4.07 12.72
CA LEU A 45 -8.77 2.66 13.02
C LEU A 45 -9.63 2.47 14.28
N ASP A 46 -9.28 3.13 15.38
CA ASP A 46 -9.99 3.00 16.65
C ASP A 46 -11.48 3.35 16.52
N LYS A 47 -11.82 4.38 15.73
CA LYS A 47 -13.21 4.75 15.46
C LYS A 47 -13.99 3.72 14.66
N THR A 48 -13.32 2.97 13.80
CA THR A 48 -13.97 1.99 12.90
C THR A 48 -13.90 0.56 13.42
N TRP A 49 -12.96 0.27 14.33
CA TRP A 49 -12.71 -1.07 14.87
C TRP A 49 -13.96 -1.76 15.46
N PRO A 50 -14.84 -1.08 16.23
CA PRO A 50 -16.02 -1.71 16.81
C PRO A 50 -16.98 -2.33 15.79
N ASN A 51 -16.97 -1.85 14.54
CA ASN A 51 -17.81 -2.39 13.46
C ASN A 51 -17.22 -3.65 12.82
N MET A 52 -15.90 -3.85 12.92
CA MET A 52 -15.18 -4.95 12.26
C MET A 52 -14.84 -6.07 13.22
N GLU A 53 -14.55 -5.75 14.48
CA GLU A 53 -14.14 -6.72 15.49
C GLU A 53 -15.16 -7.86 15.69
N PRO A 54 -16.48 -7.60 15.80
CA PRO A 54 -17.48 -8.66 15.93
C PRO A 54 -17.51 -9.60 14.72
N LEU A 55 -17.34 -9.05 13.50
CA LEU A 55 -17.28 -9.84 12.26
C LEU A 55 -16.06 -10.78 12.27
N LEU A 56 -14.91 -10.27 12.71
CA LEU A 56 -13.67 -11.05 12.82
C LEU A 56 -13.74 -12.09 13.94
N MET A 57 -14.49 -11.84 15.01
CA MET A 57 -14.70 -12.80 16.10
C MET A 57 -15.71 -13.90 15.77
N ASN A 58 -16.66 -13.65 14.86
CA ASN A 58 -17.76 -14.56 14.60
C ASN A 58 -17.29 -15.98 14.21
N PRO A 59 -17.68 -17.04 14.96
CA PRO A 59 -17.30 -18.42 14.68
C PRO A 59 -17.68 -18.91 13.29
N LEU A 60 -18.80 -18.42 12.73
CA LEU A 60 -19.27 -18.79 11.39
C LEU A 60 -18.27 -18.42 10.29
N PHE A 61 -17.46 -17.39 10.53
CA PHE A 61 -16.46 -16.91 9.57
C PHE A 61 -15.03 -17.29 9.95
N LYS A 62 -14.82 -18.10 11.01
CA LYS A 62 -13.49 -18.42 11.54
C LYS A 62 -12.55 -19.01 10.50
N SER A 63 -13.08 -19.80 9.56
CA SER A 63 -12.32 -20.44 8.48
C SER A 63 -12.08 -19.55 7.25
N TYR A 64 -12.68 -18.35 7.18
CA TYR A 64 -12.57 -17.48 6.01
C TYR A 64 -11.21 -16.79 5.99
N GLN A 65 -10.65 -16.59 4.81
CA GLN A 65 -9.52 -15.67 4.64
C GLN A 65 -10.00 -14.23 4.85
N VAL A 66 -9.17 -13.38 5.44
CA VAL A 66 -9.47 -11.96 5.63
C VAL A 66 -8.49 -11.15 4.79
N LYS A 67 -9.04 -10.36 3.87
CA LYS A 67 -8.28 -9.48 3.00
C LYS A 67 -8.48 -8.04 3.46
N PHE A 68 -7.39 -7.39 3.83
CA PHE A 68 -7.37 -5.96 4.12
C PHE A 68 -6.82 -5.22 2.90
N THR A 69 -7.47 -4.13 2.53
CA THR A 69 -6.99 -3.27 1.45
C THR A 69 -7.42 -1.83 1.64
N GLY A 70 -6.73 -0.94 0.94
CA GLY A 70 -7.02 0.48 0.94
C GLY A 70 -6.04 1.24 0.06
N HIS A 71 -6.49 2.40 -0.41
CA HIS A 71 -5.68 3.35 -1.16
C HIS A 71 -5.30 4.53 -0.27
N SER A 72 -4.09 5.07 -0.45
CA SER A 72 -3.61 6.26 0.26
C SER A 72 -3.66 6.05 1.78
N LEU A 73 -4.24 7.01 2.51
CA LEU A 73 -4.58 6.90 3.93
C LEU A 73 -5.26 5.57 4.29
N GLY A 74 -6.19 5.10 3.46
CA GLY A 74 -6.88 3.84 3.68
C GLY A 74 -5.93 2.64 3.70
N GLY A 75 -4.84 2.68 2.92
CA GLY A 75 -3.79 1.66 2.95
C GLY A 75 -3.08 1.59 4.31
N ALA A 76 -2.81 2.75 4.92
CA ALA A 76 -2.20 2.79 6.24
C ALA A 76 -3.14 2.27 7.33
N ILE A 77 -4.43 2.62 7.27
CA ILE A 77 -5.45 2.10 8.19
C ILE A 77 -5.61 0.57 8.01
N ALA A 78 -5.62 0.09 6.77
CA ALA A 78 -5.67 -1.34 6.45
C ALA A 78 -4.48 -2.11 7.04
N SER A 79 -3.28 -1.52 7.00
CA SER A 79 -2.09 -2.10 7.63
C SER A 79 -2.23 -2.22 9.15
N LEU A 80 -2.65 -1.15 9.81
CA LEU A 80 -2.90 -1.17 11.25
C LEU A 80 -3.99 -2.18 11.62
N ALA A 81 -5.07 -2.24 10.84
CA ALA A 81 -6.17 -3.18 11.05
C ALA A 81 -5.70 -4.63 10.95
N ALA A 82 -4.97 -4.98 9.89
CA ALA A 82 -4.40 -6.31 9.69
C ALA A 82 -3.48 -6.72 10.86
N THR A 83 -2.64 -5.79 11.32
CA THR A 83 -1.73 -6.02 12.45
C THR A 83 -2.49 -6.21 13.76
N ARG A 84 -3.48 -5.35 14.03
CA ARG A 84 -4.34 -5.45 15.22
C ARG A 84 -5.11 -6.77 15.27
N THR A 85 -5.59 -7.26 14.12
CA THR A 85 -6.26 -8.57 14.02
C THR A 85 -5.37 -9.71 14.52
N VAL A 86 -4.07 -9.69 14.22
CA VAL A 86 -3.12 -10.70 14.72
C VAL A 86 -2.82 -10.51 16.20
N ILE A 87 -2.53 -9.27 16.63
CA ILE A 87 -2.21 -8.96 18.04
C ILE A 87 -3.34 -9.40 18.97
N GLN A 88 -4.59 -9.10 18.59
CA GLN A 88 -5.79 -9.49 19.36
C GLN A 88 -6.21 -10.94 19.12
N ARG A 89 -5.42 -11.74 18.38
CA ARG A 89 -5.65 -13.17 18.11
C ARG A 89 -6.99 -13.49 17.46
N LEU A 90 -7.54 -12.54 16.69
CA LEU A 90 -8.83 -12.73 16.00
C LEU A 90 -8.70 -13.68 14.80
N ARG A 91 -7.56 -13.58 14.09
CA ARG A 91 -7.13 -14.46 13.00
C ARG A 91 -5.62 -14.69 13.08
N THR A 92 -5.17 -15.83 12.56
CA THR A 92 -3.72 -16.08 12.40
C THR A 92 -3.18 -15.34 11.18
N GLY A 93 -1.88 -15.06 11.17
CA GLY A 93 -1.20 -14.38 10.07
C GLY A 93 -1.44 -15.01 8.69
N ASN A 94 -1.48 -16.33 8.63
CA ASN A 94 -1.70 -17.09 7.38
C ASN A 94 -3.12 -16.96 6.82
N GLN A 95 -4.08 -16.53 7.64
CA GLN A 95 -5.45 -16.24 7.20
C GLN A 95 -5.59 -14.81 6.67
N ILE A 96 -4.56 -13.97 6.82
CA ILE A 96 -4.61 -12.55 6.49
C ILE A 96 -3.85 -12.28 5.19
N LYS A 97 -4.46 -11.47 4.34
CA LYS A 97 -3.84 -10.89 3.15
C LYS A 97 -3.95 -9.37 3.20
N LEU A 98 -2.83 -8.67 3.07
CA LEU A 98 -2.79 -7.22 2.96
C LEU A 98 -2.28 -6.82 1.58
N ILE A 99 -3.07 -6.04 0.85
CA ILE A 99 -2.68 -5.41 -0.40
C ILE A 99 -3.09 -3.95 -0.35
N THR A 100 -2.15 -3.03 -0.47
CA THR A 100 -2.42 -1.59 -0.40
C THR A 100 -1.92 -0.85 -1.63
N PHE A 101 -2.45 0.35 -1.87
CA PHE A 101 -2.13 1.17 -3.04
C PHE A 101 -1.70 2.55 -2.58
N GLY A 102 -0.47 2.97 -2.89
CA GLY A 102 0.02 4.29 -2.52
C GLY A 102 0.05 4.49 -0.99
N GLN A 103 0.31 3.43 -0.23
CA GLN A 103 0.28 3.46 1.23
C GLN A 103 1.47 4.30 1.77
N PRO A 104 1.22 5.33 2.61
CA PRO A 104 2.27 6.08 3.31
C PRO A 104 2.95 5.23 4.41
N ARG A 105 4.16 5.63 4.84
CA ARG A 105 4.84 4.98 5.99
C ARG A 105 3.92 5.05 7.22
N THR A 106 3.60 3.88 7.76
CA THR A 106 2.48 3.74 8.71
C THR A 106 2.95 3.75 10.18
N GLY A 107 4.14 3.21 10.42
CA GLY A 107 4.78 3.20 11.73
C GLY A 107 6.28 3.24 11.62
N ASP A 108 6.95 2.90 12.70
CA ASP A 108 8.41 2.84 12.77
C ASP A 108 8.97 1.45 12.45
N TYR A 109 10.30 1.34 12.54
CA TYR A 109 11.01 0.09 12.25
C TYR A 109 10.55 -1.09 13.12
N GLN A 110 10.18 -0.86 14.40
CA GLN A 110 9.71 -1.91 15.29
C GLN A 110 8.34 -2.42 14.83
N PHE A 111 7.41 -1.50 14.53
CA PHE A 111 6.10 -1.85 13.99
C PHE A 111 6.26 -2.63 12.67
N ALA A 112 7.14 -2.15 11.78
CA ALA A 112 7.36 -2.78 10.49
C ALA A 112 7.92 -4.20 10.60
N THR A 113 8.86 -4.40 11.53
CA THR A 113 9.46 -5.71 11.81
C THR A 113 8.41 -6.69 12.36
N TYR A 114 7.59 -6.24 13.31
CA TYR A 114 6.50 -7.05 13.84
C TYR A 114 5.51 -7.43 12.71
N HIS A 115 5.07 -6.45 11.92
CA HIS A 115 4.14 -6.68 10.82
C HIS A 115 4.66 -7.74 9.84
N ASN A 116 5.91 -7.61 9.40
CA ASN A 116 6.54 -8.55 8.46
C ASN A 116 6.67 -9.97 9.03
N THR A 117 6.87 -10.08 10.35
CA THR A 117 7.00 -11.38 11.02
C THR A 117 5.66 -12.13 11.04
N TYR A 118 4.55 -11.40 11.24
CA TYR A 118 3.25 -12.01 11.51
C TYR A 118 2.27 -11.95 10.34
N ILE A 119 2.53 -11.19 9.28
CA ILE A 119 1.66 -11.07 8.10
C ILE A 119 2.49 -11.30 6.82
N PRO A 120 2.76 -12.55 6.45
CA PRO A 120 3.68 -12.87 5.35
C PRO A 120 3.10 -12.56 3.95
N PHE A 121 1.79 -12.35 3.84
CA PHE A 121 1.15 -11.87 2.62
C PHE A 121 0.82 -10.38 2.79
N SER A 122 1.81 -9.53 2.54
CA SER A 122 1.71 -8.07 2.71
C SER A 122 2.42 -7.38 1.55
N PHE A 123 1.64 -6.74 0.67
CA PHE A 123 2.13 -6.09 -0.55
C PHE A 123 1.69 -4.63 -0.62
N ARG A 124 2.61 -3.73 -0.98
CA ARG A 124 2.37 -2.31 -1.22
C ARG A 124 2.58 -2.01 -2.71
N LEU A 125 1.52 -1.63 -3.42
CA LEU A 125 1.64 -1.21 -4.82
C LEU A 125 1.96 0.28 -4.89
N VAL A 126 2.98 0.62 -5.66
CA VAL A 126 3.45 2.00 -5.87
C VAL A 126 3.49 2.30 -7.36
N HIS A 127 2.84 3.38 -7.77
CA HIS A 127 2.75 3.78 -9.17
C HIS A 127 3.74 4.90 -9.49
N HIS A 128 4.65 4.66 -10.43
CA HIS A 128 5.52 5.65 -11.05
C HIS A 128 6.18 6.60 -10.02
N LEU A 129 5.86 7.88 -10.06
CA LEU A 129 6.38 8.93 -9.18
C LEU A 129 5.39 9.30 -8.07
N ASP A 130 4.53 8.38 -7.63
CA ASP A 130 3.63 8.58 -6.49
C ASP A 130 4.44 8.98 -5.24
N LEU A 131 4.25 10.22 -4.77
CA LEU A 131 4.97 10.78 -3.62
C LEU A 131 4.45 10.20 -2.28
N VAL A 132 3.20 9.74 -2.21
CA VAL A 132 2.55 9.41 -0.92
C VAL A 132 3.23 8.27 -0.18
N PRO A 133 3.68 7.17 -0.82
CA PRO A 133 4.51 6.16 -0.17
C PRO A 133 5.76 6.71 0.50
N HIS A 134 6.31 7.83 0.04
CA HIS A 134 7.53 8.41 0.59
C HIS A 134 7.26 9.37 1.76
N LEU A 135 6.01 9.47 2.18
CA LEU A 135 5.55 10.26 3.31
C LEU A 135 5.04 9.33 4.43
N PRO A 136 5.35 9.58 5.71
CA PRO A 136 6.43 10.44 6.19
C PRO A 136 7.79 10.15 5.58
N PRO A 137 8.67 11.16 5.46
CA PRO A 137 10.07 10.91 5.22
C PRO A 137 10.65 10.05 6.35
N CYS A 138 11.34 8.97 5.97
CA CYS A 138 12.21 8.25 6.89
C CYS A 138 13.46 9.08 7.20
N GLU A 139 14.10 8.80 8.32
CA GLU A 139 15.48 9.25 8.57
C GLU A 139 16.41 8.60 7.52
N LYS A 140 17.31 9.38 6.93
CA LYS A 140 18.21 8.92 5.87
C LYS A 140 19.55 8.47 6.46
N ASP A 141 20.14 7.43 5.89
CA ASP A 141 21.50 7.02 6.25
C ASP A 141 22.52 8.09 5.79
N ALA A 142 23.01 8.89 6.74
CA ALA A 142 23.93 9.98 6.44
C ALA A 142 25.27 9.50 5.85
N ASN A 143 25.69 8.27 6.20
CA ASN A 143 26.96 7.68 5.80
C ASN A 143 26.92 7.06 4.40
N TYR A 144 25.73 6.91 3.82
CA TYR A 144 25.58 6.40 2.47
C TYR A 144 26.21 7.36 1.45
N ARG A 145 27.16 6.83 0.67
CA ARG A 145 27.79 7.52 -0.45
C ARG A 145 27.10 7.10 -1.74
N ASN A 146 26.39 8.04 -2.36
CA ASN A 146 25.71 7.77 -3.62
C ASN A 146 26.67 7.94 -4.79
N GLU A 147 26.79 6.93 -5.63
CA GLU A 147 27.60 6.95 -6.86
C GLU A 147 27.04 7.91 -7.93
N LYS A 148 25.73 8.19 -7.88
CA LYS A 148 25.02 9.03 -8.87
C LYS A 148 25.17 10.54 -8.63
N ASN A 149 25.94 10.96 -7.61
CA ASN A 149 26.07 12.36 -7.18
C ASN A 149 24.72 13.08 -6.92
N ASP A 150 23.63 12.34 -6.71
CA ASP A 150 22.34 12.90 -6.34
C ASP A 150 22.15 12.93 -4.80
N LYS A 151 21.12 13.65 -4.33
CA LYS A 151 20.83 13.83 -2.89
C LYS A 151 20.05 12.66 -2.26
N SER A 152 19.65 11.67 -3.05
CA SER A 152 18.90 10.51 -2.60
C SER A 152 19.77 9.60 -1.76
N LYS A 153 19.20 9.13 -0.66
CA LYS A 153 19.85 8.24 0.31
C LYS A 153 18.85 7.18 0.78
N PRO A 154 19.29 5.96 1.13
CA PRO A 154 18.41 4.95 1.71
C PRO A 154 17.89 5.37 3.08
N CYS A 155 16.77 4.77 3.50
CA CYS A 155 16.27 4.93 4.86
C CYS A 155 17.19 4.25 5.87
N LEU A 156 17.46 4.91 7.00
CA LEU A 156 18.20 4.34 8.10
C LEU A 156 17.37 3.23 8.76
N THR A 157 17.98 2.07 8.97
CA THR A 157 17.35 0.88 9.55
C THR A 157 17.56 0.86 11.08
N GLY A 158 16.60 0.32 11.84
CA GLY A 158 16.75 0.16 13.29
C GLY A 158 16.45 1.40 14.14
N LYS A 159 16.19 2.56 13.52
CA LYS A 159 15.91 3.79 14.26
C LYS A 159 14.48 3.78 14.82
N ILE A 160 14.37 3.68 16.15
CA ILE A 160 13.09 3.73 16.86
C ILE A 160 12.38 5.06 16.59
N GLY A 161 11.07 5.00 16.36
CA GLY A 161 10.24 6.15 16.06
C GLY A 161 10.45 6.73 14.66
N SER A 162 11.51 6.39 13.92
CA SER A 162 11.66 6.86 12.53
C SER A 162 10.68 6.13 11.62
N PRO A 163 9.90 6.84 10.80
CA PRO A 163 8.97 6.22 9.86
C PRO A 163 9.65 5.18 8.96
N TYR A 164 9.05 4.00 8.86
CA TYR A 164 9.60 2.87 8.13
C TYR A 164 8.46 2.02 7.53
N HIS A 165 8.67 1.52 6.31
CA HIS A 165 7.72 0.65 5.64
C HIS A 165 7.81 -0.80 6.09
N HIS A 166 6.69 -1.50 5.97
CA HIS A 166 6.61 -2.96 6.04
C HIS A 166 6.12 -3.50 4.70
N GLY A 167 6.02 -4.82 4.59
CA GLY A 167 5.56 -5.52 3.40
C GLY A 167 6.54 -5.41 2.25
N ILE A 168 6.22 -6.13 1.17
CA ILE A 168 6.98 -6.09 -0.08
C ILE A 168 6.38 -5.01 -0.97
N GLU A 169 7.22 -4.11 -1.45
CA GLU A 169 6.81 -3.14 -2.47
C GLU A 169 6.77 -3.80 -3.85
N ILE A 170 5.71 -3.51 -4.59
CA ILE A 170 5.52 -3.82 -6.00
C ILE A 170 5.48 -2.48 -6.73
N TRP A 171 6.59 -2.11 -7.34
CA TRP A 171 6.75 -0.79 -7.96
C TRP A 171 6.57 -0.85 -9.47
N TYR A 172 5.72 0.02 -10.00
CA TYR A 172 5.46 0.16 -11.43
C TYR A 172 6.14 1.43 -11.95
N PRO A 173 7.40 1.36 -12.43
CA PRO A 173 8.23 2.52 -12.71
C PRO A 173 7.82 3.32 -13.95
N ASN A 174 6.99 2.75 -14.83
CA ASN A 174 6.69 3.28 -16.17
C ASN A 174 5.18 3.25 -16.50
N GLY A 175 4.32 3.31 -15.47
CA GLY A 175 2.86 3.16 -15.62
C GLY A 175 2.34 1.77 -15.22
N MET A 176 1.01 1.61 -15.20
CA MET A 176 0.35 0.38 -14.73
C MET A 176 -0.58 -0.26 -15.78
N ALA A 177 -0.35 -0.03 -17.07
CA ALA A 177 -1.08 -0.72 -18.13
C ALA A 177 -1.05 -2.25 -17.99
N LYS A 178 -1.94 -2.95 -18.71
CA LYS A 178 -2.12 -4.43 -18.62
C LYS A 178 -0.81 -5.23 -18.67
N ASP A 179 0.13 -4.79 -19.49
CA ASP A 179 1.44 -5.42 -19.71
C ASP A 179 2.61 -4.61 -19.14
N ALA A 180 2.33 -3.65 -18.26
CA ALA A 180 3.35 -2.85 -17.61
C ALA A 180 4.28 -3.72 -16.76
N MET A 181 5.57 -3.47 -16.91
CA MET A 181 6.61 -4.07 -16.09
C MET A 181 6.56 -3.50 -14.67
N TYR A 182 6.87 -4.34 -13.70
CA TYR A 182 6.98 -3.97 -12.31
C TYR A 182 8.23 -4.59 -11.67
N TYR A 183 8.65 -4.03 -10.55
CA TYR A 183 9.72 -4.56 -9.72
C TYR A 183 9.15 -5.12 -8.43
N GLU A 184 9.58 -6.33 -8.05
CA GLU A 184 9.44 -6.85 -6.70
C GLU A 184 10.63 -6.36 -5.88
N CYS A 185 10.36 -5.45 -4.95
CA CYS A 185 11.39 -4.71 -4.23
C CYS A 185 11.91 -5.52 -3.04
N LEU A 186 12.74 -6.51 -3.35
CA LEU A 186 13.27 -7.51 -2.41
C LEU A 186 14.68 -7.18 -1.89
N GLY A 187 15.25 -6.04 -2.31
CA GLY A 187 16.57 -5.57 -1.91
C GLY A 187 16.61 -4.91 -0.55
N TYR A 188 17.60 -4.02 -0.41
CA TYR A 188 17.97 -3.41 0.85
C TYR A 188 17.82 -1.88 0.82
N PRO A 189 17.48 -1.26 1.96
CA PRO A 189 17.04 -1.89 3.21
C PRO A 189 15.72 -2.66 3.04
N LYS A 190 15.52 -3.77 3.78
CA LYS A 190 14.31 -4.59 3.63
C LYS A 190 13.05 -3.78 3.88
N SER A 191 12.04 -3.93 3.04
CA SER A 191 10.79 -3.13 3.02
C SER A 191 10.95 -1.67 2.57
N GLU A 192 12.18 -1.20 2.36
CA GLU A 192 12.55 0.14 1.92
C GLU A 192 13.57 0.08 0.76
N ASP A 193 13.51 -0.95 -0.11
CA ASP A 193 14.53 -1.23 -1.15
C ASP A 193 14.91 0.03 -1.93
N PHE A 194 16.16 0.46 -1.76
CA PHE A 194 16.64 1.71 -2.34
C PHE A 194 16.83 1.64 -3.85
N ARG A 195 16.68 0.47 -4.48
CA ARG A 195 16.70 0.30 -5.94
C ARG A 195 15.31 0.47 -6.57
N CYS A 196 14.26 0.56 -5.77
CA CYS A 196 12.88 0.78 -6.20
C CYS A 196 12.47 2.26 -6.11
N SER A 197 11.19 2.55 -5.84
CA SER A 197 10.68 3.92 -5.75
C SER A 197 11.42 4.76 -4.70
N ASN A 198 12.04 4.14 -3.70
CA ASN A 198 12.85 4.87 -2.72
C ASN A 198 14.13 5.50 -3.28
N SER A 199 14.56 5.12 -4.48
CA SER A 199 15.64 5.82 -5.21
C SER A 199 15.21 7.21 -5.67
N LEU A 200 13.89 7.44 -5.84
CA LEU A 200 13.36 8.65 -6.46
C LEU A 200 13.64 9.90 -5.61
N THR A 201 13.88 11.01 -6.33
CA THR A 201 13.98 12.35 -5.76
C THR A 201 12.80 13.19 -6.24
N TYR A 202 12.28 14.04 -5.36
CA TYR A 202 11.09 14.85 -5.65
C TYR A 202 11.43 16.33 -5.65
N ASP A 203 11.09 17.00 -6.76
CA ASP A 203 11.01 18.46 -6.85
C ASP A 203 9.57 18.92 -6.68
N PHE A 204 9.31 19.79 -5.70
CA PHE A 204 7.99 20.36 -5.42
C PHE A 204 7.35 21.10 -6.61
N LYS A 205 8.14 21.57 -7.59
CA LYS A 205 7.61 22.15 -8.83
C LYS A 205 6.75 21.17 -9.63
N ASN A 206 7.03 19.87 -9.53
CA ASN A 206 6.32 18.81 -10.25
C ASN A 206 5.24 18.12 -9.39
N TYR A 207 4.83 18.74 -8.28
CA TYR A 207 3.87 18.17 -7.33
C TYR A 207 2.61 17.59 -7.98
N ASN A 208 2.07 18.27 -9.00
CA ASN A 208 0.87 17.83 -9.71
C ASN A 208 1.06 16.47 -10.41
N ALA A 209 2.24 16.18 -10.96
CA ALA A 209 2.54 14.90 -11.61
C ALA A 209 2.55 13.76 -10.58
N TYR A 210 3.23 13.95 -9.44
CA TYR A 210 3.27 12.94 -8.37
C TYR A 210 1.87 12.63 -7.81
N VAL A 211 1.06 13.67 -7.68
CA VAL A 211 -0.33 13.56 -7.23
C VAL A 211 -1.19 12.84 -8.26
N ASN A 212 -0.93 13.08 -9.55
CA ASN A 212 -1.61 12.40 -10.65
C ASN A 212 -1.31 10.89 -10.61
N ASP A 213 -0.05 10.51 -10.45
CA ASP A 213 0.34 9.09 -10.33
C ASP A 213 -0.33 8.43 -9.12
N HIS A 214 -0.41 9.15 -7.99
CA HIS A 214 -1.14 8.66 -6.81
C HIS A 214 -2.65 8.43 -7.06
N ARG A 215 -3.27 8.98 -8.11
CA ARG A 215 -4.70 8.77 -8.44
C ARG A 215 -4.94 7.73 -9.52
N HIS A 216 -3.89 7.18 -10.12
CA HIS A 216 -4.01 6.25 -11.23
C HIS A 216 -3.42 4.91 -10.82
N TYR A 217 -4.22 3.86 -10.92
CA TYR A 217 -3.78 2.50 -10.69
C TYR A 217 -4.42 1.62 -11.76
N PHE A 218 -3.60 0.86 -12.47
CA PHE A 218 -4.03 0.01 -13.59
C PHE A 218 -4.81 0.75 -14.69
N ASP A 219 -4.29 1.90 -15.13
CA ASP A 219 -4.92 2.82 -16.10
C ASP A 219 -6.31 3.33 -15.69
N VAL A 220 -6.66 3.21 -14.41
CA VAL A 220 -7.92 3.72 -13.87
C VAL A 220 -7.65 4.94 -13.00
N HIS A 221 -8.23 6.08 -13.39
CA HIS A 221 -8.35 7.22 -12.49
C HIS A 221 -9.37 6.92 -11.37
N LEU A 222 -8.89 6.74 -10.14
CA LEU A 222 -9.68 6.20 -9.03
C LEU A 222 -10.89 7.06 -8.68
N SER A 223 -10.75 8.40 -8.64
CA SER A 223 -11.86 9.29 -8.30
C SER A 223 -12.93 9.30 -9.38
N SER A 224 -12.54 9.34 -10.66
CA SER A 224 -13.52 9.30 -11.76
C SER A 224 -14.20 7.94 -11.85
N TYR A 225 -13.46 6.85 -11.60
CA TYR A 225 -14.05 5.51 -11.53
C TYR A 225 -15.10 5.39 -10.43
N GLY A 226 -14.78 5.87 -9.22
CA GLY A 226 -15.73 5.89 -8.10
C GLY A 226 -16.95 6.78 -8.38
N ASN A 227 -16.75 7.99 -8.91
CA ASN A 227 -17.84 8.92 -9.22
C ASN A 227 -18.79 8.38 -10.30
N ARG A 228 -18.31 7.50 -11.19
CA ARG A 228 -19.14 6.80 -12.19
C ARG A 228 -19.79 5.51 -11.66
N GLY A 229 -19.73 5.27 -10.35
CA GLY A 229 -20.30 4.07 -9.74
C GLY A 229 -19.51 2.80 -10.08
N CYS A 230 -18.19 2.89 -10.13
CA CYS A 230 -17.28 1.75 -10.36
C CYS A 230 -17.47 1.07 -11.73
N THR A 231 -17.74 1.86 -12.77
CA THR A 231 -17.84 1.38 -14.15
C THR A 231 -16.59 1.76 -14.95
N GLN A 232 -16.01 0.79 -15.65
CA GLN A 232 -14.95 1.04 -16.62
C GLN A 232 -15.56 1.64 -17.89
N ILE A 233 -14.88 2.59 -18.50
CA ILE A 233 -15.17 2.95 -19.90
C ILE A 233 -14.73 1.74 -20.72
N GLN A 234 -15.59 1.22 -21.60
CA GLN A 234 -15.18 0.28 -22.65
C GLN A 234 -14.26 1.02 -23.64
N THR A 235 -13.00 1.23 -23.25
CA THR A 235 -11.93 1.62 -24.18
C THR A 235 -11.25 0.36 -24.70
N ASP A 236 -12.02 -0.55 -25.30
CA ASP A 236 -11.47 -1.64 -26.12
C ASP A 236 -11.01 -1.14 -27.51
N LEU A 237 -11.08 0.17 -27.80
CA LEU A 237 -10.77 0.70 -29.12
C LEU A 237 -9.45 1.50 -29.25
N LEU A 238 -8.72 1.79 -28.17
CA LEU A 238 -7.48 2.57 -28.26
C LEU A 238 -6.45 2.11 -27.23
N LEU A 239 -5.57 1.19 -27.65
CA LEU A 239 -4.13 1.06 -27.33
C LEU A 239 -3.67 -0.41 -27.39
N SER A 240 -3.74 -1.01 -28.58
CA SER A 240 -2.90 -2.15 -28.94
C SER A 240 -1.61 -1.64 -29.59
N LYS A 241 -0.58 -1.38 -28.79
CA LYS A 241 0.81 -1.46 -29.29
C LYS A 241 1.66 -2.26 -28.31
N PRO A 242 2.08 -3.48 -28.66
CA PRO A 242 2.95 -4.28 -27.81
C PRO A 242 4.36 -3.69 -27.80
N SER A 243 4.87 -3.39 -26.61
CA SER A 243 6.31 -3.18 -26.42
C SER A 243 6.99 -4.55 -26.39
N ARG A 244 7.96 -4.74 -27.30
CA ARG A 244 8.81 -5.94 -27.37
C ARG A 244 9.86 -5.85 -26.28
N PHE A 245 9.99 -6.88 -25.45
CA PHE A 245 11.23 -7.51 -24.96
C PHE A 245 10.88 -8.43 -23.77
N ALA A 246 11.31 -9.70 -23.89
CA ALA A 246 11.04 -10.83 -22.98
C ALA A 246 12.27 -11.12 -22.07
N PRO A 247 12.38 -12.29 -21.39
CA PRO A 247 11.65 -12.74 -20.21
C PRO A 247 12.60 -13.07 -19.03
N TYR A 248 12.13 -13.01 -17.77
CA TYR A 248 12.70 -13.82 -16.67
C TYR A 248 11.59 -14.12 -15.65
N ILE A 249 11.20 -15.39 -15.57
CA ILE A 249 10.19 -15.91 -14.64
C ILE A 249 10.89 -16.84 -13.66
N ASN A 250 10.81 -16.56 -12.37
CA ASN A 250 11.09 -17.54 -11.32
C ASN A 250 9.97 -17.53 -10.26
N ALA A 251 9.93 -18.56 -9.42
CA ALA A 251 8.81 -19.05 -8.59
C ALA A 251 7.94 -18.04 -7.78
N ALA A 252 8.31 -16.75 -7.68
CA ALA A 252 7.42 -15.68 -7.20
C ALA A 252 6.19 -15.44 -8.13
N SER A 253 6.28 -15.91 -9.37
CA SER A 253 5.26 -15.77 -10.42
C SER A 253 3.90 -16.40 -10.09
N GLN A 254 3.80 -17.48 -9.31
CA GLN A 254 2.49 -18.07 -8.98
C GLN A 254 1.71 -17.19 -7.99
N LYS A 255 2.39 -16.64 -6.99
CA LYS A 255 1.82 -15.74 -5.99
C LYS A 255 1.39 -14.41 -6.65
N PHE A 256 2.13 -13.96 -7.66
CA PHE A 256 1.79 -12.79 -8.45
C PHE A 256 0.64 -13.00 -9.45
N GLN A 257 0.56 -14.15 -10.14
CA GLN A 257 -0.60 -14.46 -10.99
C GLN A 257 -1.88 -14.55 -10.15
N GLU A 258 -1.81 -15.09 -8.92
CA GLU A 258 -2.92 -14.98 -7.97
C GLU A 258 -3.25 -13.53 -7.59
N ILE A 259 -2.25 -12.66 -7.40
CA ILE A 259 -2.48 -11.24 -7.08
C ILE A 259 -3.10 -10.52 -8.28
N LYS A 260 -2.59 -10.68 -9.50
CA LYS A 260 -3.18 -10.12 -10.74
C LYS A 260 -4.63 -10.61 -10.92
N GLN A 261 -4.87 -11.92 -10.84
CA GLN A 261 -6.19 -12.51 -11.03
C GLN A 261 -7.19 -12.09 -9.91
N ARG A 262 -6.72 -11.93 -8.66
CA ARG A 262 -7.54 -11.45 -7.53
C ARG A 262 -7.74 -9.93 -7.52
N ILE A 263 -6.80 -9.13 -8.01
CA ILE A 263 -6.97 -7.67 -8.18
C ILE A 263 -7.96 -7.39 -9.32
N SER A 264 -7.84 -8.10 -10.45
CA SER A 264 -8.87 -8.09 -11.50
C SER A 264 -10.22 -8.57 -10.95
N GLY A 265 -10.23 -9.57 -10.07
CA GLY A 265 -11.41 -9.99 -9.32
C GLY A 265 -11.98 -8.92 -8.38
N LEU A 266 -11.14 -8.11 -7.72
CA LEU A 266 -11.54 -7.01 -6.84
C LEU A 266 -12.18 -5.87 -7.65
N LEU A 267 -11.58 -5.50 -8.77
CA LEU A 267 -12.13 -4.53 -9.72
C LEU A 267 -13.49 -5.00 -10.28
N ASN A 268 -13.64 -6.31 -10.51
CA ASN A 268 -14.91 -6.91 -10.96
C ASN A 268 -15.93 -7.13 -9.81
N PHE A 269 -15.51 -7.29 -8.56
CA PHE A 269 -16.39 -7.37 -7.40
C PHE A 269 -17.18 -6.06 -7.22
N PHE A 270 -16.53 -4.91 -7.45
CA PHE A 270 -17.22 -3.61 -7.50
C PHE A 270 -18.24 -3.46 -8.65
N LYS A 271 -18.34 -4.43 -9.59
CA LYS A 271 -19.41 -4.48 -10.60
C LYS A 271 -20.66 -5.25 -10.13
N LYS A 272 -20.59 -6.06 -9.07
CA LYS A 272 -21.66 -7.01 -8.71
C LYS A 272 -22.70 -6.51 -7.70
N ASP A 273 -22.47 -5.42 -6.98
CA ASP A 273 -23.43 -4.91 -5.97
C ASP A 273 -24.44 -3.88 -6.53
N LYS A 274 -24.85 -4.03 -7.80
CA LYS A 274 -25.92 -3.22 -8.41
C LYS A 274 -26.99 -4.08 -9.09
N ILE A 275 -27.39 -5.21 -8.49
CA ILE A 275 -28.68 -5.84 -8.78
C ILE A 275 -29.21 -6.51 -7.50
N SER A 276 -29.97 -5.74 -6.72
CA SER A 276 -31.17 -6.16 -5.98
C SER A 276 -31.78 -4.93 -5.32
#